data_AF-A0A7Y4UFS6-F1
#
_entry.id   AF-A0A7Y4UFS6-F1
#
_cell.length_a   1.000
_cell.length_b   1.000
_cell.length_c   1.000
_cell.angle_alpha   90.00
_cell.angle_beta   90.00
_cell.angle_gamma   90.00
#
_symmetry.space_group_name_H-M   'P 1'
#
loop_
_entity.id
_entity.type
_entity.pdbx_description
1 polymer ?
#
loop_
_entity_poly.entity_id
_entity_poly.type
_entity_poly.pdbx_seq_one_letter_code
_entity_poly.pdbx_strand_id
1 'polypeptide(L)' 'MAKATSAVPAGFHTLTPYLIVSDGNAAVAFYQKAFGATVHNLDGTPEKFLNAELQIGTSKLMIGEHQLRRTDLQFGV' A
#
# COMPACT_ATOMS: atom_id res chain seq x y z
N MET A 1 2.35 2.94 -30.14
CA MET A 1 1.90 2.65 -28.76
C MET A 1 0.59 1.90 -28.83
N ALA A 2 0.50 0.68 -28.29
CA ALA A 2 -0.75 -0.09 -28.32
C ALA A 2 -1.79 0.61 -27.43
N LYS A 3 -2.98 0.86 -27.99
CA LYS A 3 -4.12 1.40 -27.25
C LYS A 3 -4.58 0.32 -26.25
N ALA A 4 -4.70 0.68 -24.98
CA ALA A 4 -5.19 -0.25 -23.96
C ALA A 4 -6.58 -0.80 -24.38
N THR A 5 -6.72 -2.12 -24.41
CA THR A 5 -7.92 -2.83 -24.87
C THR A 5 -9.14 -2.59 -23.96
N SER A 6 -8.94 -2.08 -22.75
CA SER A 6 -9.97 -1.72 -21.78
C SER A 6 -9.53 -0.49 -20.97
N ALA A 7 -10.48 0.34 -20.53
CA ALA A 7 -10.22 1.48 -19.66
C ALA A 7 -9.71 1.07 -18.26
N VAL A 8 -10.11 -0.12 -17.80
CA VAL A 8 -9.63 -0.74 -16.56
C VAL A 8 -8.84 -2.01 -16.92
N PRO A 9 -7.56 -2.14 -16.51
CA PRO A 9 -6.78 -3.34 -16.75
C PRO A 9 -7.38 -4.59 -16.08
N ALA A 10 -7.14 -5.76 -16.66
CA ALA A 10 -7.58 -7.02 -16.05
C ALA A 10 -6.97 -7.21 -14.65
N GLY A 11 -7.79 -7.62 -13.68
CA GLY A 11 -7.37 -7.80 -12.29
C GLY A 11 -7.34 -6.50 -11.46
N PHE A 12 -7.78 -5.38 -12.02
CA PHE A 12 -7.98 -4.12 -11.31
C PHE A 12 -9.46 -3.72 -11.31
N HIS A 13 -9.82 -2.86 -10.37
CA HIS A 13 -11.14 -2.22 -10.31
C HIS A 13 -11.04 -0.77 -10.78
N THR A 14 -12.19 -0.11 -10.90
CA THR A 14 -12.26 1.32 -11.21
C THR A 14 -11.37 2.16 -10.31
N LEU A 15 -11.24 1.77 -9.03
CA LEU A 15 -10.30 2.36 -8.08
C LEU A 15 -9.33 1.29 -7.57
N THR A 16 -8.07 1.65 -7.48
CA THR A 16 -7.01 0.88 -6.80
C THR A 16 -6.27 1.85 -5.90
N PRO A 17 -6.67 1.97 -4.62
CA PRO A 17 -6.12 2.99 -3.72
C PRO A 17 -4.65 2.72 -3.37
N TYR A 18 -3.92 3.81 -3.15
CA TYR A 18 -2.61 3.79 -2.50
C TYR A 18 -2.72 4.51 -1.16
N LEU A 19 -2.58 3.77 -0.06
CA LEU A 19 -2.69 4.30 1.29
C LEU A 19 -1.32 4.65 1.85
N ILE A 20 -1.23 5.79 2.53
CA ILE A 20 -0.07 6.16 3.33
C ILE A 20 -0.39 5.91 4.80
N VAL A 21 0.39 5.04 5.42
CA VAL A 21 0.22 4.63 6.81
C VAL A 21 1.38 5.08 7.69
N SER A 22 1.25 4.89 9.00
CA SER A 22 2.30 5.21 9.97
C SER A 22 3.34 4.13 10.16
N ASP A 23 2.96 2.87 9.95
CA ASP A 23 3.83 1.71 10.00
C ASP A 23 3.33 0.74 8.94
N GLY A 24 4.12 0.54 7.89
CA GLY A 24 3.77 -0.29 6.75
C GLY A 24 3.68 -1.76 7.13
N ASN A 25 4.62 -2.26 7.93
CA ASN A 25 4.66 -3.66 8.37
C ASN A 25 3.45 -3.99 9.23
N ALA A 26 3.11 -3.12 10.19
CA ALA A 26 1.93 -3.27 11.03
C ALA A 26 0.64 -3.22 10.22
N ALA A 27 0.55 -2.32 9.23
CA ALA A 27 -0.61 -2.24 8.35
C ALA A 27 -0.79 -3.52 7.52
N VAL A 28 0.28 -4.06 6.92
CA VAL A 28 0.22 -5.32 6.17
C VAL A 28 -0.29 -6.45 7.07
N ALA A 29 0.29 -6.62 8.26
CA ALA A 29 -0.12 -7.64 9.21
C ALA A 29 -1.61 -7.48 9.63
N PHE A 30 -2.05 -6.23 9.83
CA PHE A 30 -3.45 -5.94 10.13
C PHE A 30 -4.37 -6.37 8.98
N TYR A 31 -4.08 -6.01 7.74
CA TYR A 31 -4.93 -6.35 6.60
C TYR A 31 -4.96 -7.86 6.33
N GLN A 32 -3.85 -8.56 6.52
CA GLN A 32 -3.83 -10.03 6.45
C GLN A 32 -4.76 -10.65 7.49
N LYS A 33 -4.68 -10.19 8.75
CA LYS A 33 -5.48 -10.75 9.86
C LYS A 33 -6.97 -10.37 9.79
N ALA A 34 -7.27 -9.12 9.50
CA ALA A 34 -8.63 -8.58 9.59
C ALA A 34 -9.46 -8.88 8.34
N PHE A 35 -8.83 -8.91 7.16
CA PHE A 35 -9.52 -9.02 5.87
C PHE A 35 -9.10 -10.24 5.06
N GLY A 36 -8.19 -11.07 5.58
CA GLY A 36 -7.65 -12.21 4.82
C GLY A 36 -6.83 -11.77 3.62
N ALA A 37 -6.17 -10.60 3.69
CA ALA A 37 -5.42 -10.08 2.57
C ALA A 37 -4.23 -10.99 2.18
N THR A 38 -3.95 -11.12 0.89
CA THR A 38 -2.74 -11.78 0.39
C THR A 38 -1.73 -10.74 -0.08
N VAL A 39 -0.45 -10.94 0.27
CA VAL A 39 0.64 -10.06 -0.15
C VAL A 39 1.13 -10.52 -1.53
N HIS A 40 1.01 -9.66 -2.54
CA HIS A 40 1.56 -9.90 -3.88
C HIS A 40 2.97 -9.37 -4.03
N ASN A 41 3.24 -8.22 -3.40
CA ASN A 41 4.56 -7.62 -3.36
C ASN A 41 4.79 -6.95 -2.02
N LEU A 42 6.02 -7.01 -1.53
CA LEU A 42 6.48 -6.30 -0.34
C LEU A 42 7.90 -5.83 -0.61
N ASP A 43 8.03 -4.53 -0.88
CA ASP A 43 9.31 -3.91 -1.13
C ASP A 43 9.85 -3.32 0.18
N GLY A 44 11.10 -3.67 0.51
CA GLY A 44 11.78 -3.15 1.68
C GLY A 44 12.81 -4.12 2.24
N THR A 45 13.33 -3.76 3.40
CA THR A 45 14.07 -4.66 4.29
C THR A 45 13.23 -4.88 5.55
N PRO A 46 13.56 -5.87 6.40
CA PRO A 46 12.88 -6.04 7.69
C PRO A 46 12.89 -4.77 8.56
N GLU A 47 13.87 -3.89 8.37
CA GLU A 47 14.03 -2.63 9.12
C GLU A 47 13.44 -1.41 8.42
N LYS A 48 13.15 -1.50 7.11
CA LYS A 48 12.69 -0.37 6.31
C LYS A 48 11.62 -0.79 5.31
N PHE A 49 10.39 -0.34 5.56
CA PHE A 49 9.28 -0.50 4.64
C PHE A 49 9.39 0.50 3.48
N LEU A 50 9.18 0.04 2.23
CA LEU A 50 9.08 0.92 1.06
C LEU A 50 7.66 0.95 0.52
N ASN A 51 7.12 -0.21 0.14
CA ASN A 51 5.72 -0.36 -0.27
C ASN A 51 5.23 -1.80 -0.10
N ALA A 52 3.92 -2.00 -0.19
CA ALA A 52 3.33 -3.32 -0.38
C ALA A 52 2.15 -3.28 -1.35
N GLU A 53 1.94 -4.37 -2.08
CA GLU A 53 0.72 -4.68 -2.84
C GLU A 53 -0.03 -5.79 -2.12
N LEU A 54 -1.25 -5.48 -1.67
CA LEU A 54 -2.17 -6.41 -1.06
C LEU A 54 -3.34 -6.69 -1.97
N GLN A 55 -3.92 -7.88 -1.83
CA GLN A 55 -5.15 -8.27 -2.47
C GLN A 55 -6.16 -8.71 -1.43
N ILE A 56 -7.36 -8.13 -1.49
CA ILE A 56 -8.51 -8.44 -0.63
C ILE A 56 -9.66 -8.86 -1.55
N GLY A 57 -10.04 -10.14 -1.51
CA GLY A 57 -10.98 -10.71 -2.46
C GLY A 57 -10.49 -10.50 -3.90
N THR A 58 -11.20 -9.70 -4.69
CA THR A 58 -10.83 -9.36 -6.08
C THR A 58 -10.18 -7.98 -6.23
N SER A 59 -10.00 -7.22 -5.15
CA SER A 59 -9.46 -5.86 -5.18
C SER A 59 -8.01 -5.77 -4.74
N LYS A 60 -7.26 -4.88 -5.38
CA LYS A 60 -5.88 -4.53 -5.01
C LYS A 60 -5.85 -3.29 -4.12
N LEU A 61 -4.88 -3.28 -3.20
CA LEU A 61 -4.62 -2.18 -2.28
C LEU A 61 -3.10 -1.99 -2.18
N MET A 62 -2.62 -0.79 -2.50
CA MET A 62 -1.21 -0.46 -2.34
C MET A 62 -1.00 0.27 -1.03
N ILE A 63 0.12 0.01 -0.35
CA ILE A 63 0.46 0.65 0.93
C ILE A 63 1.87 1.23 0.82
N GLY A 64 2.04 2.46 1.30
CA GLY A 64 3.32 3.10 1.58
C GLY A 64 3.34 3.65 3.00
N GLU A 65 4.53 4.00 3.49
CA GLU A 65 4.72 4.55 4.83
C GLU A 65 5.16 6.01 4.74
N HIS A 66 4.58 6.89 5.57
CA HIS A 66 5.03 8.28 5.61
C HIS A 66 6.43 8.38 6.22
N GLN A 67 7.31 9.15 5.58
CA GLN A 67 8.70 9.33 6.01
C GLN A 67 8.88 10.45 7.04
N LEU A 68 7.81 11.17 7.39
CA LEU A 68 7.88 12.27 8.36
C LEU A 68 7.98 11.71 9.77
N ARG A 69 9.12 11.90 10.43
CA ARG A 69 9.19 11.64 11.87
C ARG A 69 8.47 12.77 12.58
N ARG A 70 7.71 12.46 13.64
CA ARG A 70 7.04 13.49 14.46
C ARG A 70 7.98 14.60 14.97
N THR A 71 9.29 14.33 15.03
CA THR A 71 10.35 15.28 15.39
C THR A 71 10.68 16.31 14.30
N ASP A 72 10.29 16.06 13.05
CA ASP A 72 10.56 16.96 11.92
C ASP A 72 9.52 18.09 11.83
N LEU A 73 8.42 17.99 12.59
CA LEU A 73 7.45 19.07 12.81
C LEU A 73 7.88 19.94 14.00
N GLN A 74 8.99 20.67 13.84
CA GLN A 74 9.25 21.81 14.72
C GLN A 74 8.32 22.95 14.29
N PHE A 75 7.13 23.01 14.88
CA PHE A 75 6.39 24.25 14.94
C PHE A 75 7.14 25.18 15.89
N GLY A 76 8.09 25.93 15.33
CA GLY A 76 8.73 27.04 16.04
C GLY A 76 7.66 28.06 16.40
N VAL A 77 7.47 28.24 17.71
CA VAL A 77 6.87 29.46 18.28
C VAL A 77 7.93 30.53 18.41
#